data_AF-A0A8S3HH53-F1
#
_entry.id   AF-A0A8S3HH53-F1
#
_cell.length_a   1.000
_cell.length_b   1.000
_cell.length_c   1.000
_cell.angle_alpha   90.00
_cell.angle_beta   90.00
_cell.angle_gamma   90.00
#
_symmetry.space_group_name_H-M   'P 1'
#
loop_
_entity.id
_entity.type
_entity.pdbx_description
1 polymer ?
#
loop_
_entity_poly.entity_id
_entity_poly.type
_entity_poly.pdbx_seq_one_letter_code
_entity_poly.pdbx_strand_id
1 'polypeptide(L)'
;IHPRVVSFFHRAHAKHHASCGRYVYPWNGFYSSAFESFAGLIFFLGAMIPLQMDPVTRLVSILYIHFVATNIHSGYDFPWMFHNWSRIGRFVWHGSVGHYYHHQFGRKNMSTFWTFLDRLSGTYYDCESHLPTHPNEFIYQRQKMMRKLE
;
A
#
# COMPACT_ATOMS: atom_id res chain seq x y z
N ILE A 1 22.00 8.75 -2.50
CA ILE A 1 21.57 7.38 -2.14
C ILE A 1 22.52 6.39 -2.79
N HIS A 2 23.05 5.39 -2.06
CA HIS A 2 24.07 4.48 -2.58
C HIS A 2 23.51 3.54 -3.68
N PRO A 3 24.16 3.35 -4.84
CA PRO A 3 23.62 2.57 -5.96
C PRO A 3 23.22 1.13 -5.61
N ARG A 4 23.97 0.48 -4.71
CA ARG A 4 23.65 -0.87 -4.22
C ARG A 4 22.35 -0.92 -3.42
N VAL A 5 22.04 0.15 -2.68
CA VAL A 5 20.79 0.27 -1.90
C VAL A 5 19.61 0.41 -2.86
N VAL A 6 19.71 1.28 -3.86
CA VAL A 6 18.68 1.43 -4.91
C VAL A 6 18.44 0.11 -5.64
N SER A 7 19.50 -0.57 -6.04
CA SER A 7 19.42 -1.86 -6.74
C SER A 7 18.77 -2.95 -5.88
N PHE A 8 19.07 -2.98 -4.58
CA PHE A 8 18.40 -3.87 -3.64
C PHE A 8 16.91 -3.58 -3.53
N PHE A 9 16.53 -2.30 -3.34
CA PHE A 9 15.13 -1.89 -3.28
C PHE A 9 14.36 -2.25 -4.55
N HIS A 10 14.93 -2.04 -5.74
CA HIS A 10 14.30 -2.43 -7.00
C HIS A 10 14.06 -3.94 -7.09
N ARG A 11 15.04 -4.76 -6.68
CA ARG A 11 14.87 -6.22 -6.70
C ARG A 11 13.83 -6.70 -5.68
N ALA A 12 13.84 -6.13 -4.47
CA ALA A 12 12.84 -6.44 -3.47
C ALA A 12 11.44 -6.04 -3.97
N HIS A 13 11.27 -4.81 -4.43
CA HIS A 13 9.99 -4.34 -4.93
C HIS A 13 9.50 -5.11 -6.17
N ALA A 14 10.40 -5.50 -7.08
CA ALA A 14 10.03 -6.37 -8.20
C ALA A 14 9.55 -7.75 -7.75
N LYS A 15 10.15 -8.33 -6.70
CA LYS A 15 9.68 -9.58 -6.09
C LYS A 15 8.32 -9.40 -5.43
N HIS A 16 8.09 -8.29 -4.72
CA HIS A 16 6.79 -7.92 -4.15
C HIS A 16 5.69 -7.85 -5.22
N HIS A 17 5.93 -7.19 -6.34
CA HIS A 17 4.97 -7.17 -7.47
C HIS A 17 4.73 -8.56 -8.06
N ALA A 18 5.75 -9.43 -8.07
CA ALA A 18 5.62 -10.80 -8.56
C ALA A 18 4.87 -11.72 -7.57
N SER A 19 5.04 -11.55 -6.25
CA SER A 19 4.38 -12.34 -5.21
C SER A 19 2.94 -11.89 -4.94
N CYS A 20 2.65 -10.60 -5.10
CA CYS A 20 1.31 -10.03 -4.97
C CYS A 20 0.46 -10.16 -6.25
N GLY A 21 0.93 -10.95 -7.24
CA GLY A 21 0.39 -11.04 -8.60
C GLY A 21 -1.13 -11.07 -8.70
N ARG A 22 -1.69 -10.10 -9.45
CA ARG A 22 -3.08 -9.86 -9.88
C ARG A 22 -4.18 -9.85 -8.80
N TYR A 23 -4.01 -10.49 -7.65
CA TYR A 23 -5.04 -10.69 -6.65
C TYR A 23 -4.45 -10.53 -5.26
N VAL A 24 -4.66 -9.35 -4.68
CA VAL A 24 -4.55 -9.15 -3.24
C VAL A 24 -5.67 -9.97 -2.62
N TYR A 25 -5.34 -11.13 -2.03
CA TYR A 25 -6.30 -11.88 -1.24
C TYR A 25 -6.27 -11.38 0.21
N PRO A 26 -7.42 -11.38 0.90
CA PRO A 26 -7.55 -11.11 2.33
C PRO A 26 -6.50 -11.79 3.22
N TRP A 27 -6.19 -13.04 2.87
CA TRP A 27 -5.24 -13.93 3.55
C TRP A 27 -3.82 -13.89 2.93
N ASN A 28 -3.66 -13.30 1.74
CA ASN A 28 -2.36 -13.13 1.07
C ASN A 28 -1.84 -11.68 1.15
N GLY A 29 -2.55 -10.77 1.84
CA GLY A 29 -2.14 -9.37 2.02
C GLY A 29 -0.80 -9.20 2.74
N PHE A 30 -0.25 -10.29 3.28
CA PHE A 30 1.08 -10.36 3.88
C PHE A 30 2.09 -11.19 3.09
N TYR A 31 1.91 -11.39 1.77
CA TYR A 31 3.00 -11.85 0.91
C TYR A 31 3.95 -10.72 0.49
N SER A 32 4.15 -9.73 1.38
CA SER A 32 5.52 -9.26 1.57
C SER A 32 6.25 -10.40 2.26
N SER A 33 7.29 -10.95 1.66
CA SER A 33 8.10 -11.98 2.34
C SER A 33 8.41 -11.52 3.77
N ALA A 34 8.46 -12.42 4.77
CA ALA A 34 8.85 -12.02 6.14
C ALA A 34 10.14 -11.19 6.15
N PHE A 35 11.00 -11.44 5.17
CA PHE A 35 12.17 -10.65 4.82
C PHE A 35 11.89 -9.19 4.42
N GLU A 36 10.88 -8.89 3.58
CA GLU A 36 10.48 -7.52 3.21
C GLU A 36 9.90 -6.76 4.40
N SER A 37 9.06 -7.39 5.22
CA SER A 37 8.55 -6.79 6.46
C SER A 37 9.69 -6.47 7.41
N PHE A 38 10.64 -7.40 7.56
CA PHE A 38 11.81 -7.22 8.41
C PHE A 38 12.78 -6.15 7.85
N ALA A 39 12.98 -6.11 6.54
CA ALA A 39 13.80 -5.08 5.89
C ALA A 39 13.18 -3.69 6.02
N GLY A 40 11.85 -3.59 5.87
CA GLY A 40 11.10 -2.37 6.11
C GLY A 40 11.22 -1.90 7.56
N LEU A 41 11.11 -2.83 8.52
CA LEU A 41 11.32 -2.54 9.94
C LEU A 41 12.74 -2.05 10.23
N ILE A 42 13.78 -2.69 9.69
CA ILE A 42 15.17 -2.25 9.85
C ILE A 42 15.38 -0.85 9.28
N PHE A 43 14.87 -0.59 8.07
CA PHE A 43 15.01 0.72 7.43
C PHE A 43 14.31 1.80 8.26
N PHE A 44 13.14 1.47 8.83
CA PHE A 44 12.40 2.37 9.68
C PHE A 44 13.12 2.65 11.01
N LEU A 45 13.60 1.61 11.68
CA LEU A 45 14.42 1.76 12.89
C LEU A 45 15.68 2.58 12.62
N GLY A 46 16.34 2.37 11.48
CA GLY A 46 17.50 3.14 11.04
C GLY A 46 17.19 4.63 10.81
N ALA A 47 15.95 4.98 10.45
CA ALA A 47 15.51 6.37 10.34
C ALA A 47 15.11 6.98 11.70
N MET A 48 14.57 6.18 12.63
CA MET A 48 14.10 6.65 13.94
C MET A 48 15.22 6.79 14.97
N ILE A 49 16.26 5.95 14.93
CA ILE A 49 17.39 5.99 15.88
C ILE A 49 18.13 7.34 15.85
N PRO A 50 18.47 7.92 14.68
CA PRO A 50 19.11 9.24 14.62
C PRO A 50 18.23 10.38 15.14
N LEU A 51 16.90 10.21 15.10
CA LEU A 51 15.94 11.21 15.58
C LEU A 51 15.79 11.23 17.11
N GLN A 52 16.53 10.37 17.84
CA GLN A 52 16.54 10.30 19.31
C GLN A 52 15.14 10.20 19.94
N MET A 53 14.18 9.62 19.23
CA MET A 53 12.82 9.47 19.74
C MET A 53 12.81 8.67 21.04
N ASP A 54 11.93 9.01 21.98
CA ASP A 54 11.77 8.20 23.19
C ASP A 54 11.18 6.81 22.86
N PRO A 55 11.34 5.80 23.74
CA PRO A 55 10.90 4.44 23.47
C PRO A 55 9.39 4.32 23.17
N VAL A 56 8.55 5.17 23.77
CA VAL A 56 7.10 5.13 23.56
C VAL A 56 6.77 5.65 22.18
N THR A 57 7.35 6.79 21.77
CA THR A 57 7.17 7.33 20.42
C THR A 57 7.65 6.36 19.34
N ARG A 58 8.77 5.64 19.57
CA ARG A 58 9.22 4.59 18.66
C ARG A 58 8.21 3.46 18.54
N LEU A 59 7.70 2.96 19.67
CA LEU A 59 6.70 1.89 19.68
C LEU A 59 5.42 2.30 18.95
N VAL A 60 4.91 3.50 19.24
CA VAL A 60 3.72 4.06 18.57
C VAL A 60 3.94 4.16 17.07
N SER A 61 5.13 4.61 16.64
CA SER A 61 5.46 4.73 15.21
C SER A 61 5.50 3.36 14.52
N ILE A 62 6.08 2.34 15.17
CA ILE A 62 6.12 0.97 14.64
C ILE A 62 4.71 0.39 14.49
N LEU A 63 3.87 0.55 15.52
CA LEU A 63 2.49 0.07 15.52
C LEU A 63 1.67 0.78 14.44
N TYR A 64 1.83 2.10 14.32
CA TYR A 64 1.17 2.89 13.29
C TYR A 64 1.52 2.39 11.89
N ILE A 65 2.79 2.14 11.61
CA ILE A 65 3.22 1.66 10.29
C ILE A 65 2.71 0.27 9.99
N HIS A 66 2.74 -0.63 10.98
CA HIS A 66 2.16 -1.96 10.81
C HIS A 66 0.66 -1.87 10.52
N PHE A 67 -0.06 -1.00 11.24
CA PHE A 67 -1.48 -0.74 10.99
C PHE A 67 -1.70 -0.23 9.56
N VAL A 68 -0.98 0.80 9.12
CA VAL A 68 -1.16 1.35 7.77
C VAL A 68 -0.77 0.32 6.70
N ALA A 69 0.37 -0.35 6.85
CA ALA A 69 0.84 -1.37 5.91
C ALA A 69 -0.15 -2.53 5.77
N THR A 70 -0.72 -2.99 6.90
CA THR A 70 -1.76 -4.03 6.92
C THR A 70 -2.99 -3.56 6.17
N ASN A 71 -3.48 -2.35 6.45
CA ASN A 71 -4.68 -1.84 5.81
C ASN A 71 -4.51 -1.72 4.30
N ILE A 72 -3.42 -1.11 3.81
CA ILE A 72 -3.23 -0.90 2.36
C ILE A 72 -3.01 -2.20 1.58
N HIS A 73 -2.50 -3.26 2.23
CA HIS A 73 -2.28 -4.56 1.58
C HIS A 73 -3.38 -5.59 1.89
N SER A 74 -4.35 -5.28 2.74
CA SER A 74 -5.46 -6.19 3.04
C SER A 74 -6.35 -6.49 1.83
N GLY A 75 -6.32 -5.61 0.82
CA GLY A 75 -7.19 -5.67 -0.37
C GLY A 75 -8.65 -5.33 -0.07
N TYR A 76 -8.98 -4.99 1.17
CA TYR A 76 -10.30 -4.53 1.58
C TYR A 76 -10.35 -3.03 1.73
N ASP A 77 -11.54 -2.47 1.54
CA ASP A 77 -11.81 -1.07 1.84
C ASP A 77 -12.64 -0.98 3.13
N PHE A 78 -11.97 -0.93 4.29
CA PHE A 78 -12.65 -0.91 5.59
C PHE A 78 -13.11 0.51 5.95
N PRO A 79 -14.24 0.67 6.67
CA PRO A 79 -14.76 1.99 7.02
C PRO A 79 -13.82 2.80 7.93
N TRP A 80 -12.94 2.14 8.67
CA TRP A 80 -11.95 2.79 9.55
C TRP A 80 -10.64 3.16 8.85
N MET A 81 -10.50 2.93 7.54
CA MET A 81 -9.29 3.35 6.83
C MET A 81 -9.23 4.88 6.72
N PHE A 82 -8.02 5.45 6.76
CA PHE A 82 -7.83 6.90 6.80
C PHE A 82 -8.43 7.64 5.61
N HIS A 83 -8.46 7.02 4.42
CA HIS A 83 -9.12 7.63 3.26
C HIS A 83 -10.64 7.72 3.43
N ASN A 84 -11.27 6.89 4.26
CA ASN A 84 -12.71 6.90 4.52
C ASN A 84 -13.14 7.83 5.66
N TRP A 85 -12.22 8.29 6.51
CA TRP A 85 -12.56 9.12 7.68
C TRP A 85 -13.16 10.48 7.35
N SER A 86 -12.81 11.07 6.21
CA SER A 86 -13.37 12.34 5.75
C SER A 86 -13.12 12.55 4.27
N ARG A 87 -13.75 13.58 3.69
CA ARG A 87 -13.43 14.05 2.33
C ARG A 87 -11.96 14.44 2.19
N ILE A 88 -11.36 14.97 3.26
CA ILE A 88 -9.93 15.30 3.31
C ILE A 88 -9.09 14.01 3.33
N GLY A 89 -9.56 12.99 4.06
CA GLY A 89 -8.96 11.66 4.07
C GLY A 89 -8.70 11.14 2.66
N ARG A 90 -9.72 11.15 1.80
CA ARG A 90 -9.59 10.77 0.38
C ARG A 90 -8.64 11.63 -0.42
N PHE A 91 -8.62 12.94 -0.15
CA PHE A 91 -7.71 13.83 -0.85
C PHE A 91 -6.25 13.55 -0.51
N VAL A 92 -5.97 13.00 0.67
CA VAL A 92 -4.64 12.87 1.27
C VAL A 92 -4.11 11.44 1.24
N TRP A 93 -4.98 10.43 1.24
CA TRP A 93 -4.63 9.01 1.40
C TRP A 93 -5.10 8.14 0.24
N HIS A 94 -4.21 7.28 -0.27
CA HIS A 94 -4.55 6.29 -1.31
C HIS A 94 -5.35 5.10 -0.79
N GLY A 95 -5.07 4.69 0.45
CA GLY A 95 -5.64 3.50 1.02
C GLY A 95 -5.28 2.21 0.27
N SER A 96 -6.05 1.15 0.54
CA SER A 96 -5.89 -0.14 -0.11
C SER A 96 -6.23 -0.12 -1.60
N VAL A 97 -7.22 0.70 -1.99
CA VAL A 97 -7.65 0.83 -3.38
C VAL A 97 -6.54 1.44 -4.22
N GLY A 98 -5.99 2.58 -3.82
CA GLY A 98 -4.91 3.23 -4.56
C GLY A 98 -3.69 2.33 -4.73
N HIS A 99 -3.33 1.60 -3.67
CA HIS A 99 -2.22 0.66 -3.70
C HIS A 99 -2.52 -0.58 -4.56
N TYR A 100 -3.75 -1.10 -4.54
CA TYR A 100 -4.16 -2.18 -5.44
C TYR A 100 -3.98 -1.78 -6.92
N TYR A 101 -4.39 -0.57 -7.30
CA TYR A 101 -4.19 -0.07 -8.65
C TYR A 101 -2.70 0.08 -9.01
N HIS A 102 -1.86 0.48 -8.05
CA HIS A 102 -0.42 0.47 -8.24
C HIS A 102 0.11 -0.93 -8.62
N HIS A 103 -0.34 -1.98 -7.91
CA HIS A 103 0.00 -3.37 -8.25
C HIS A 103 -0.49 -3.81 -9.64
N GLN A 104 -1.62 -3.27 -10.11
CA GLN A 104 -2.16 -3.63 -11.43
C GLN A 104 -1.45 -2.90 -12.59
N PHE A 105 -1.13 -1.61 -12.40
CA PHE A 105 -0.67 -0.74 -13.50
C PHE A 105 0.82 -0.40 -13.42
N GLY A 106 1.46 -0.60 -12.26
CA GLY A 106 2.91 -0.43 -12.01
C GLY A 106 3.47 0.98 -12.15
N ARG A 107 2.73 1.92 -12.79
CA ARG A 107 3.20 3.27 -13.14
C ARG A 107 2.32 4.40 -12.58
N LYS A 108 1.35 4.05 -11.75
CA LYS A 108 0.38 4.96 -11.14
C LYS A 108 0.34 4.73 -9.63
N ASN A 109 -0.04 5.78 -8.88
CA ASN A 109 -0.17 5.73 -7.42
C ASN A 109 1.07 5.12 -6.73
N MET A 110 2.24 5.67 -7.06
CA MET A 110 3.55 5.17 -6.64
C MET A 110 3.81 5.41 -5.15
N SER A 111 3.19 6.44 -4.56
CA SER A 111 3.22 6.65 -3.13
C SER A 111 2.41 5.58 -2.44
N THR A 112 3.02 4.94 -1.44
CA THR A 112 2.38 3.89 -0.65
C THR A 112 1.19 4.41 0.16
N PHE A 113 1.22 5.68 0.54
CA PHE A 113 0.29 6.27 1.51
C PHE A 113 -0.38 7.52 0.99
N TRP A 114 0.43 8.48 0.54
CA TRP A 114 0.00 9.85 0.35
C TRP A 114 -0.25 10.19 -1.10
N THR A 115 -1.47 10.60 -1.41
CA THR A 115 -1.91 11.06 -2.74
C THR A 115 -1.19 12.31 -3.21
N PHE A 116 -0.84 13.23 -2.31
CA PHE A 116 -0.24 14.50 -2.71
C PHE A 116 1.11 14.30 -3.39
N LEU A 117 1.89 13.29 -2.98
CA LEU A 117 3.18 12.97 -3.62
C LEU A 117 2.98 12.52 -5.07
N ASP A 118 1.96 11.70 -5.31
CA ASP A 118 1.60 11.27 -6.67
C ASP A 118 1.00 12.40 -7.50
N ARG A 119 0.26 13.34 -6.88
CA ARG A 119 -0.26 14.52 -7.57
C ARG A 119 0.88 15.45 -8.00
N LEU A 120 1.84 15.70 -7.10
CA LEU A 120 3.01 16.53 -7.38
C LEU A 120 3.92 15.91 -8.45
N SER A 121 4.02 14.58 -8.49
CA SER A 121 4.85 13.87 -9.47
C SER A 121 4.11 13.43 -10.74
N GLY A 122 2.82 13.74 -10.87
CA GLY A 122 2.01 13.40 -12.04
C GLY A 122 1.69 11.91 -12.20
N THR A 123 1.91 11.10 -11.16
CA THR A 123 1.62 9.66 -11.12
C THR A 123 0.27 9.33 -10.50
N TYR A 124 -0.47 10.35 -10.02
CA TYR A 124 -1.80 10.17 -9.46
C TYR A 124 -2.78 9.59 -10.47
N TYR A 125 -3.55 8.60 -10.03
CA TYR A 125 -4.66 8.02 -10.76
C TYR A 125 -5.87 7.92 -9.83
N ASP A 126 -6.98 8.50 -10.29
CA ASP A 126 -8.24 8.49 -9.56
C ASP A 126 -8.92 7.13 -9.71
N CYS A 127 -8.66 6.25 -8.74
CA CYS A 127 -9.26 4.94 -8.68
C CYS A 127 -10.77 5.01 -8.38
N GLU A 128 -11.24 6.05 -7.69
CA GLU A 128 -12.64 6.19 -7.23
C GLU A 128 -13.61 6.47 -8.37
N SER A 129 -13.17 7.24 -9.38
CA SER A 129 -13.95 7.45 -10.61
C SER A 129 -14.29 6.15 -11.36
N HIS A 130 -13.60 5.06 -11.04
CA HIS A 130 -13.80 3.73 -11.58
C HIS A 130 -14.20 2.69 -10.52
N LEU A 131 -14.40 3.11 -9.26
CA LEU A 131 -14.97 2.26 -8.24
C LEU A 131 -16.47 2.11 -8.50
N PRO A 132 -16.99 0.88 -8.47
CA PRO A 132 -18.43 0.70 -8.45
C PRO A 132 -19.00 1.29 -7.16
N THR A 133 -20.15 1.97 -7.24
CA THR A 133 -20.75 2.73 -6.13
C THR A 133 -21.27 1.87 -4.97
N HIS A 134 -21.25 0.54 -5.12
CA HIS A 134 -21.66 -0.40 -4.08
C HIS A 134 -20.47 -1.15 -3.46
N PRO A 135 -20.40 -1.29 -2.13
CA PRO A 135 -19.33 -2.04 -1.45
C PRO A 135 -19.26 -3.52 -1.86
N ASN A 136 -20.39 -4.09 -2.32
CA ASN A 136 -20.46 -5.46 -2.84
C ASN A 136 -20.01 -5.57 -4.31
N GLU A 137 -19.97 -4.47 -5.06
CA GLU A 137 -19.57 -4.51 -6.45
C GLU A 137 -18.05 -4.63 -6.63
N PHE A 138 -17.23 -4.19 -5.67
CA PHE A 138 -15.78 -4.43 -5.73
C PHE A 138 -15.48 -5.95 -5.64
N ILE A 139 -16.22 -6.65 -4.77
CA ILE A 139 -16.21 -8.11 -4.67
C ILE A 139 -16.81 -8.75 -5.94
N TYR A 140 -17.88 -8.20 -6.49
CA TYR A 140 -18.54 -8.69 -7.70
C TYR A 140 -17.70 -8.51 -8.98
N GLN A 141 -17.04 -7.36 -9.18
CA GLN A 141 -16.14 -7.11 -10.31
C GLN A 141 -14.90 -7.99 -10.22
N ARG A 142 -14.39 -8.21 -9.00
CA ARG A 142 -13.37 -9.23 -8.70
C ARG A 142 -13.84 -10.64 -9.11
N GLN A 143 -15.06 -11.03 -8.78
CA GLN A 143 -15.64 -12.33 -9.18
C GLN A 143 -16.00 -12.43 -10.68
N LYS A 144 -16.36 -11.32 -11.33
CA LYS A 144 -16.73 -11.25 -12.75
C LYS A 144 -15.51 -11.29 -13.67
N MET A 145 -14.39 -10.70 -13.26
CA MET A 145 -13.09 -10.89 -13.93
C MET A 145 -12.58 -12.32 -13.81
N MET A 146 -12.78 -12.99 -12.66
CA MET A 146 -12.38 -14.39 -12.45
C MET A 146 -13.09 -15.34 -13.41
N ARG A 147 -14.40 -15.15 -13.67
CA ARG A 147 -15.19 -15.98 -14.60
C ARG A 147 -14.88 -15.79 -16.08
N LYS A 148 -14.09 -14.78 -16.47
CA LYS A 148 -13.66 -14.58 -17.87
C LYS A 148 -12.32 -15.23 -18.19
N LEU A 149 -11.68 -15.85 -17.19
CA LEU A 149 -10.36 -16.48 -17.29
C LEU A 149 -10.43 -18.01 -17.10
N GLU A 150 -11.64 -18.55 -16.93
CA GLU A 150 -12.00 -19.97 -17.06
C GLU A 150 -12.52 -20.23 -18.48
#